data_AF-A0A1J3JVJ7-F1
#
_entry.id   AF-A0A1J3JVJ7-F1
#
_cell.length_a   1.000
_cell.length_b   1.000
_cell.length_c   1.000
_cell.angle_alpha   90.00
_cell.angle_beta   90.00
_cell.angle_gamma   90.00
#
_symmetry.space_group_name_H-M   'P 1'
#
loop_
_entity.id
_entity.type
_entity.pdbx_description
1 polymer ?
#
loop_
_entity_poly.entity_id
_entity_poly.type
_entity_poly.pdbx_seq_one_letter_code
_entity_poly.pdbx_strand_id
1 'polypeptide(L)'
;AGGKVEIPAGKEFMVKPVTLQGTCKEETVVQIEGTLVAPAKIWSWPKSSLFQWLNFKWVSNVTIQGSGILDGRGSNWWNLDTYQNQKRNKYIPPMKPTLGFIQV
;
A
#
# COMPACT_ATOMS: atom_id res chain seq x y z
N ALA A 1 24.98 -5.28 -6.39
CA ALA A 1 24.87 -4.54 -5.13
C ALA A 1 23.39 -4.39 -4.80
N GLY A 2 23.03 -4.65 -3.55
CA GLY A 2 21.69 -4.41 -3.02
C GLY A 2 21.30 -2.93 -3.01
N GLY A 3 20.06 -2.64 -2.62
CA GLY A 3 19.51 -1.28 -2.60
C GLY A 3 18.81 -0.96 -1.28
N LYS A 4 18.78 0.33 -0.93
CA LYS A 4 18.00 0.84 0.20
C LYS A 4 17.00 1.87 -0.28
N VAL A 5 15.73 1.68 0.04
CA VAL A 5 14.67 2.66 -0.15
C VAL A 5 14.37 3.27 1.21
N GLU A 6 14.51 4.60 1.34
CA GLU A 6 14.34 5.31 2.60
C GLU A 6 13.10 6.21 2.59
N ILE A 7 12.25 6.03 3.61
CA ILE A 7 11.16 6.94 3.94
C ILE A 7 11.59 7.66 5.22
N PRO A 8 12.11 8.89 5.12
CA PRO A 8 12.73 9.57 6.26
C PRO A 8 11.73 9.99 7.34
N ALA A 9 12.21 10.04 8.59
CA ALA A 9 11.44 10.50 9.73
C ALA A 9 10.89 11.92 9.53
N GLY A 10 9.69 12.17 10.07
CA GLY A 10 9.02 13.48 9.97
C GLY A 10 8.50 13.83 8.58
N LYS A 11 8.55 12.91 7.62
CA LYS A 11 7.94 13.07 6.28
C LYS A 11 6.73 12.15 6.12
N GLU A 12 5.74 12.64 5.39
CA GLU A 12 4.57 11.89 4.98
C GLU A 12 4.54 11.77 3.45
N PHE A 13 4.30 10.56 2.95
CA PHE A 13 4.19 10.27 1.53
C PHE A 13 2.89 9.56 1.23
N MET A 14 2.07 10.14 0.36
CA MET A 14 0.89 9.46 -0.16
C MET A 14 1.28 8.48 -1.26
N VAL A 15 1.07 7.19 -1.01
CA VAL A 15 1.44 6.09 -1.92
C VAL A 15 0.18 5.51 -2.53
N LYS A 16 0.03 5.60 -3.84
CA LYS A 16 -1.02 4.88 -4.57
C LYS A 16 -0.74 3.37 -4.54
N PRO A 17 -1.76 2.54 -4.78
CA PRO A 17 -1.59 1.09 -4.92
C PRO A 17 -0.42 0.73 -5.84
N VAL A 18 0.53 -0.02 -5.32
CA VAL A 18 1.78 -0.36 -6.01
C VAL A 18 2.13 -1.83 -5.79
N THR A 19 2.62 -2.45 -6.86
CA THR A 19 3.24 -3.78 -6.78
C THR A 19 4.74 -3.64 -6.86
N LEU A 20 5.43 -4.08 -5.81
CA LEU A 20 6.87 -4.26 -5.76
C LEU A 20 7.15 -5.70 -6.18
N GLN A 21 7.66 -5.85 -7.40
CA GLN A 21 7.87 -7.15 -8.04
C GLN A 21 9.35 -7.52 -8.08
N GLY A 22 9.65 -8.77 -7.71
CA GLY A 22 11.00 -9.33 -7.77
C GLY A 22 11.25 -10.24 -9.00
N THR A 23 12.33 -11.00 -9.02
CA THR A 23 13.18 -11.36 -7.86
C THR A 23 14.21 -10.28 -7.50
N CYS A 24 14.49 -10.10 -6.21
CA CYS A 24 15.65 -9.32 -5.76
C CYS A 24 16.78 -10.31 -5.47
N LYS A 25 17.84 -10.26 -6.30
CA LYS A 25 18.99 -11.16 -6.18
C LYS A 25 19.84 -10.82 -4.96
N GLU A 26 20.06 -9.52 -4.77
CA GLU A 26 20.79 -8.95 -3.65
C GLU A 26 19.80 -8.41 -2.59
N GLU A 27 20.27 -8.28 -1.36
CA GLU A 27 19.45 -7.72 -0.27
C GLU A 27 18.91 -6.33 -0.63
N THR A 28 17.60 -6.15 -0.44
CA THR A 28 16.94 -4.86 -0.60
C THR A 28 16.24 -4.49 0.70
N VAL A 29 16.56 -3.32 1.25
CA VAL A 29 15.97 -2.84 2.50
C VAL A 29 15.00 -1.68 2.20
N VAL A 30 13.77 -1.82 2.64
CA VAL A 30 12.79 -0.74 2.68
C VAL A 30 12.75 -0.22 4.11
N GLN A 31 13.40 0.92 4.35
CA GLN A 31 13.50 1.56 5.66
C GLN A 31 12.38 2.60 5.80
N ILE A 32 11.45 2.38 6.72
CA ILE A 32 10.31 3.26 6.96
C ILE A 32 10.45 3.90 8.35
N GLU A 33 10.91 5.15 8.39
CA GLU A 33 10.92 5.99 9.60
C GLU A 33 9.87 7.10 9.56
N GLY A 34 9.41 7.48 8.36
CA GLY A 34 8.31 8.42 8.16
C GLY A 34 6.95 7.73 8.08
N THR A 35 5.98 8.45 7.51
CA THR A 35 4.61 7.96 7.32
C THR A 35 4.34 7.70 5.85
N LEU A 36 3.92 6.48 5.52
CA LEU A 36 3.27 6.19 4.25
C LEU A 36 1.77 6.22 4.46
N VAL A 37 1.04 6.86 3.54
CA VAL A 37 -0.40 6.99 3.63
C VAL A 37 -1.11 6.56 2.35
N ALA A 38 -2.16 5.77 2.49
CA ALA A 38 -2.97 5.33 1.37
C ALA A 38 -3.91 6.45 0.86
N PRO A 39 -4.41 6.36 -0.39
CA PRO A 39 -5.43 7.29 -0.86
C PRO A 39 -6.73 7.11 -0.06
N ALA A 40 -7.25 8.20 0.50
CA ALA A 40 -8.48 8.17 1.31
C ALA A 40 -9.75 7.92 0.48
N LYS A 41 -9.72 8.31 -0.80
CA LYS A 41 -10.86 8.24 -1.72
C LYS A 41 -10.83 6.91 -2.48
N ILE A 42 -11.90 6.13 -2.41
CA ILE A 42 -12.02 4.82 -3.06
C ILE A 42 -11.73 4.89 -4.57
N TRP A 43 -12.20 5.93 -5.26
CA TRP A 43 -11.95 6.11 -6.70
C TRP A 43 -10.51 6.48 -7.07
N SER A 44 -9.65 6.77 -6.08
CA SER A 44 -8.22 7.01 -6.32
C SER A 44 -7.42 5.70 -6.40
N TRP A 45 -8.06 4.57 -6.09
CA TRP A 45 -7.50 3.24 -6.26
C TRP A 45 -7.76 2.74 -7.69
N PRO A 46 -6.82 2.00 -8.30
CA PRO A 46 -6.99 1.48 -9.63
C PRO A 46 -8.15 0.46 -9.66
N LYS A 47 -8.82 0.36 -10.81
CA LYS A 47 -9.84 -0.67 -11.08
C LYS A 47 -9.18 -2.05 -11.30
N SER A 48 -8.39 -2.51 -10.35
CA SER A 48 -7.69 -3.79 -10.40
C SER A 48 -8.28 -4.75 -9.38
N SER A 49 -8.43 -6.02 -9.74
CA SER A 49 -9.13 -7.06 -8.96
C SER A 49 -8.52 -7.37 -7.60
N LEU A 50 -7.32 -6.87 -7.28
CA LEU A 50 -6.62 -7.23 -6.05
C LEU A 50 -6.74 -6.21 -4.92
N PHE A 51 -7.07 -4.93 -5.21
CA PHE A 51 -7.17 -3.83 -4.22
C PHE A 51 -6.07 -3.76 -3.16
N GLN A 52 -4.88 -4.28 -3.46
CA GLN A 52 -3.76 -4.27 -2.53
C GLN A 52 -3.09 -2.90 -2.53
N TRP A 53 -2.81 -2.35 -1.35
CA TRP A 53 -2.11 -1.08 -1.24
C TRP A 53 -0.64 -1.23 -1.59
N LEU A 54 0.07 -2.05 -0.81
CA LEU A 54 1.46 -2.41 -1.03
C LEU A 54 1.45 -3.92 -1.27
N ASN A 55 1.71 -4.33 -2.51
CA ASN A 55 1.77 -5.73 -2.90
C ASN A 55 3.21 -6.12 -3.18
N PHE A 56 3.75 -7.05 -2.40
CA PHE A 56 5.07 -7.60 -2.62
C PHE A 56 4.94 -8.93 -3.34
N LYS A 57 5.38 -8.99 -4.60
CA LYS A 57 5.16 -10.16 -5.47
C LYS A 57 6.49 -10.73 -5.92
N TRP A 58 6.72 -12.00 -5.59
CA TRP A 58 7.88 -12.78 -6.06
C TRP A 58 9.20 -12.15 -5.65
N VAL A 59 9.20 -11.53 -4.47
CA VAL A 59 10.38 -10.91 -3.87
C VAL A 59 11.10 -11.93 -3.00
N SER A 60 12.41 -11.97 -3.12
CA SER A 60 13.35 -12.72 -2.28
C SER A 60 14.35 -11.70 -1.72
N ASN A 61 14.92 -11.92 -0.53
CA ASN A 61 15.93 -11.02 0.04
C ASN A 61 15.46 -9.55 0.19
N VAL A 62 14.18 -9.34 0.53
CA VAL A 62 13.64 -8.01 0.86
C VAL A 62 13.35 -7.93 2.35
N THR A 63 13.90 -6.92 3.00
CA THR A 63 13.63 -6.58 4.40
C THR A 63 12.85 -5.28 4.47
N ILE A 64 11.68 -5.30 5.11
CA ILE A 64 10.92 -4.09 5.43
C ILE A 64 11.10 -3.84 6.91
N GLN A 65 11.63 -2.68 7.29
CA GLN A 65 11.96 -2.37 8.68
C GLN A 65 11.81 -0.88 8.97
N GLY A 66 11.87 -0.54 10.26
CA GLY A 66 11.82 0.83 10.76
C GLY A 66 10.66 1.07 11.73
N SER A 67 10.65 2.26 12.33
CA SER A 67 9.69 2.64 13.38
C SER A 67 8.54 3.53 12.90
N GLY A 68 8.49 3.80 11.60
CA GLY A 68 7.51 4.67 10.97
C GLY A 68 6.10 4.06 10.85
N ILE A 69 5.23 4.76 10.14
CA ILE A 69 3.78 4.48 10.11
C ILE A 69 3.33 4.08 8.72
N LEU A 70 2.53 3.02 8.64
CA LEU A 70 1.77 2.64 7.44
C LEU A 70 0.27 2.94 7.67
N ASP A 71 -0.19 4.14 7.31
CA ASP A 71 -1.60 4.50 7.40
C ASP A 71 -2.36 4.02 6.14
N GLY A 72 -2.96 2.83 6.25
CA GLY A 72 -3.75 2.22 5.19
C GLY A 72 -5.12 2.87 4.92
N ARG A 73 -5.57 3.81 5.76
CA ARG A 73 -6.89 4.48 5.66
C ARG A 73 -8.09 3.56 5.37
N GLY A 74 -8.04 2.33 5.91
CA GLY A 74 -9.04 1.28 5.68
C GLY A 74 -10.44 1.61 6.19
N SER A 75 -10.56 2.52 7.16
CA SER A 75 -11.84 2.99 7.68
C SER A 75 -12.77 3.58 6.61
N ASN A 76 -12.23 4.21 5.57
CA ASN A 76 -13.01 4.72 4.43
C ASN A 76 -13.70 3.62 3.63
N TRP A 77 -13.18 2.39 3.71
CA TRP A 77 -13.69 1.21 3.03
C TRP A 77 -14.62 0.37 3.90
N TRP A 78 -14.41 0.37 5.22
CA TRP A 78 -15.19 -0.43 6.16
C TRP A 78 -16.39 0.30 6.76
N ASN A 79 -16.34 1.64 6.83
CA ASN A 79 -17.48 2.44 7.27
C ASN A 79 -18.51 2.56 6.13
N LEU A 80 -19.74 2.07 6.38
CA LEU A 80 -20.80 2.00 5.38
C LEU A 80 -21.23 3.38 4.87
N ASP A 81 -21.39 4.36 5.75
CA ASP A 81 -21.82 5.71 5.36
C ASP A 81 -20.76 6.39 4.49
N THR A 82 -19.49 6.30 4.89
CA THR A 82 -18.36 6.80 4.11
C THR A 82 -18.28 6.10 2.76
N TYR A 83 -18.43 4.77 2.73
CA TYR A 83 -18.43 3.99 1.50
C TYR A 83 -19.56 4.40 0.55
N GLN A 84 -20.80 4.52 1.04
CA GLN A 84 -21.96 4.90 0.22
C GLN A 84 -21.88 6.34 -0.28
N ASN A 85 -21.36 7.27 0.54
CA ASN A 85 -21.12 8.66 0.14
C ASN A 85 -20.07 8.75 -0.97
N GLN A 86 -19.03 7.92 -0.91
CA GLN A 86 -18.01 7.84 -1.95
C GLN A 86 -18.51 7.09 -3.20
N LYS A 87 -19.48 6.17 -3.07
CA LYS A 87 -20.09 5.39 -4.15
C LYS A 87 -20.95 6.21 -5.10
N ARG A 88 -21.53 7.30 -4.62
CA ARG A 88 -22.44 8.15 -5.40
C ARG A 88 -21.82 8.77 -6.67
N ASN A 89 -20.52 8.63 -6.93
CA ASN A 89 -19.85 9.31 -8.03
C ASN A 89 -18.96 8.47 -8.98
N LYS A 90 -18.99 7.12 -8.95
CA LYS A 90 -18.52 6.16 -10.00
C LYS A 90 -18.49 4.72 -9.47
N TYR A 91 -18.41 3.73 -10.38
CA TYR A 91 -18.33 2.29 -10.09
C TYR A 91 -17.30 1.97 -8.99
N ILE A 92 -17.79 1.47 -7.86
CA ILE A 92 -16.97 0.96 -6.78
C ILE A 92 -16.88 -0.56 -6.90
N PRO A 93 -15.66 -1.11 -6.94
CA PRO A 93 -15.45 -2.55 -6.97
C PRO A 93 -15.84 -3.21 -5.64
N PRO A 94 -16.32 -4.47 -5.67
CA PRO A 94 -16.90 -5.14 -4.50
C PRO A 94 -15.88 -5.57 -3.43
N MET A 95 -14.58 -5.35 -3.66
CA MET A 95 -13.50 -5.84 -2.80
C MET A 95 -12.88 -4.73 -1.95
N LYS A 96 -12.63 -5.05 -0.68
CA LYS A 96 -12.01 -4.17 0.32
C LYS A 96 -10.49 -4.24 0.19
N PRO A 97 -9.75 -3.12 0.29
CA PRO A 97 -8.31 -3.16 0.23
C PRO A 97 -7.75 -3.84 1.45
N THR A 98 -6.76 -4.67 1.21
CA THR A 98 -5.99 -5.36 2.23
C THR A 98 -4.53 -4.92 2.12
N LEU A 99 -3.84 -4.91 3.25
CA LEU A 99 -2.40 -5.10 3.24
C LEU A 99 -2.17 -6.57 2.85
N GLY A 100 -1.86 -6.80 1.58
CA GLY A 100 -1.66 -8.13 1.04
C GLY A 100 -0.18 -8.48 1.04
N PHE A 101 0.25 -9.29 2.01
CA PHE A 101 1.48 -10.05 1.90
C PHE A 101 1.15 -11.39 1.26
N ILE A 102 1.37 -11.54 -0.05
CA ILE A 102 1.29 -12.85 -0.70
C ILE A 102 2.72 -13.31 -0.94
N GLN A 103 3.21 -14.10 0.01
CA GLN A 103 4.41 -14.89 -0.20
C GLN A 103 4.00 -16.14 -1.00
N VAL A 104 4.30 -16.14 -2.30
CA VAL A 104 4.35 -17.34 -3.14
C VAL A 104 5.80 -17.73 -3.32
#